data_AF-A0A352SCJ6-F1
#
_entry.id   AF-A0A352SCJ6-F1
#
_cell.length_a   1.000
_cell.length_b   1.000
_cell.length_c   1.000
_cell.angle_alpha   90.00
_cell.angle_beta   90.00
_cell.angle_gamma   90.00
#
_symmetry.space_group_name_H-M   'P 1'
#
loop_
_entity.id
_entity.type
_entity.pdbx_description
1 polymer ?
#
loop_
_entity_poly.entity_id
_entity_poly.type
_entity_poly.pdbx_seq_one_letter_code
_entity_poly.pdbx_strand_id
1 'polypeptide(L)'
;MWKRAGLDKLERGDGGTDTFSSQYRATYDTYRHLRDGEQYQQEVGLTRAEVQADLAAWKRAGLDRFWAGDQTPDTSSPAYRVAFQNYLQQRQN
;
A
#
# COMPACT_ATOMS: atom_id res chain seq x y z
N MET A 1 13.13 7.63 1.06
CA MET A 1 12.34 8.82 0.63
C MET A 1 12.21 9.89 1.70
N TRP A 2 11.99 9.55 2.97
CA TRP A 2 11.92 10.49 4.10
C TRP A 2 13.08 11.51 4.15
N LYS A 3 14.33 11.01 4.14
CA LYS A 3 15.55 11.84 4.08
C LYS A 3 15.75 12.59 2.76
N ARG A 4 15.23 12.04 1.65
CA ARG A 4 15.34 12.66 0.32
C ARG A 4 14.41 13.86 0.18
N ALA A 5 13.24 13.80 0.78
CA ALA A 5 12.30 14.91 0.83
C ALA A 5 12.71 16.00 1.82
N GLY A 6 13.71 15.75 2.68
CA GLY A 6 14.15 16.70 3.71
C GLY A 6 13.29 16.71 4.97
N LEU A 7 12.37 15.74 5.13
CA LEU A 7 11.53 15.60 6.32
C LEU A 7 12.34 15.26 7.58
N ASP A 8 13.52 14.66 7.41
CA ASP A 8 14.47 14.37 8.49
C ASP A 8 15.07 15.65 9.11
N LYS A 9 15.09 16.75 8.38
CA LYS A 9 15.60 18.04 8.86
C LYS A 9 14.56 18.84 9.65
N LEU A 10 13.30 18.38 9.67
CA LEU A 10 12.21 19.02 10.38
C LEU A 10 11.96 18.44 11.78
N GLU A 11 12.67 17.36 12.14
CA GLU A 11 12.69 16.87 13.52
C GLU A 11 13.39 17.90 14.43
N ARG A 12 12.61 18.64 15.22
CA ARG A 12 13.13 19.51 16.29
C ARG A 12 13.37 18.68 17.56
N GLY A 13 14.44 17.89 17.62
CA GLY A 13 14.89 17.20 18.85
C GLY A 13 13.75 16.57 19.68
N ASP A 14 13.80 16.71 21.01
CA ASP A 14 12.82 16.13 21.96
C ASP A 14 11.39 16.73 21.87
N GLY A 15 11.16 17.75 21.03
CA GLY A 15 9.87 18.44 20.93
C GLY A 15 8.89 17.87 19.90
N GLY A 16 9.30 16.85 19.14
CA GLY A 16 8.50 16.31 18.03
C GLY A 16 8.48 17.24 16.81
N THR A 17 8.00 16.71 15.68
CA THR A 17 7.93 17.47 14.42
C THR A 17 6.71 18.39 14.43
N ASP A 18 6.91 19.68 14.15
CA ASP A 18 5.83 20.67 14.01
C ASP A 18 5.10 20.49 12.67
N THR A 19 4.09 19.62 12.70
CA THR A 19 3.30 19.22 11.54
C THR A 19 2.38 20.32 11.00
N PHE A 20 2.18 21.41 11.76
CA PHE A 20 1.33 22.53 11.36
C PHE A 20 2.10 23.66 10.66
N SER A 21 3.43 23.63 10.70
CA SER A 21 4.27 24.62 10.03
C SER A 21 4.09 24.58 8.51
N SER A 22 4.13 25.76 7.88
CA SER A 22 4.10 25.90 6.41
C SER A 22 5.26 25.14 5.76
N GLN A 23 6.41 25.12 6.42
CA GLN A 23 7.60 24.40 5.98
C GLN A 23 7.39 22.88 6.03
N TYR A 24 6.75 22.35 7.07
CA TYR A 24 6.38 20.93 7.10
C TYR A 24 5.40 20.57 5.99
N ARG A 25 4.35 21.37 5.77
CA ARG A 25 3.40 21.15 4.68
C ARG A 25 4.08 21.11 3.30
N ALA A 26 4.93 22.09 2.99
CA ALA A 26 5.64 22.14 1.71
C ALA A 26 6.59 20.94 1.52
N THR A 27 7.25 20.52 2.60
CA THR A 27 8.17 19.37 2.58
C THR A 27 7.41 18.05 2.48
N TYR A 28 6.26 17.94 3.15
CA TYR A 28 5.36 16.80 3.08
C TYR A 28 4.71 16.65 1.70
N ASP A 29 4.33 17.75 1.05
CA ASP A 29 3.84 17.73 -0.33
C ASP A 29 4.94 17.24 -1.29
N THR A 30 6.18 17.68 -1.10
CA THR A 30 7.34 17.19 -1.85
C THR A 30 7.56 15.69 -1.65
N TYR A 31 7.48 15.21 -0.40
CA TYR A 31 7.52 13.77 -0.09
C TYR A 31 6.39 13.02 -0.79
N ARG A 32 5.17 13.55 -0.76
CA ARG A 32 3.99 12.96 -1.37
C ARG A 32 4.15 12.85 -2.89
N HIS A 33 4.69 13.88 -3.55
CA HIS A 33 4.99 13.86 -4.98
C HIS A 33 6.11 12.85 -5.34
N LEU A 34 7.17 12.78 -4.54
CA LEU A 34 8.27 11.81 -4.75
C LEU A 34 7.81 10.36 -4.52
N ARG A 35 6.89 10.14 -3.58
CA ARG A 35 6.30 8.82 -3.32
C ARG A 35 5.25 8.46 -4.36
N ASP A 36 4.40 9.39 -4.79
CA ASP A 36 3.30 9.08 -5.70
C ASP A 36 3.73 9.09 -7.18
N GLY A 37 4.96 9.54 -7.49
CA GLY A 37 5.52 9.58 -8.84
C GLY A 37 5.83 8.21 -9.46
N GLU A 38 5.78 8.12 -10.79
CA GLU A 38 6.02 6.89 -11.56
C GLU A 38 7.34 6.20 -11.22
N GLN A 39 8.38 6.95 -10.90
CA GLN A 39 9.69 6.41 -10.53
C GLN A 39 9.63 5.57 -9.24
N TYR A 40 8.80 5.94 -8.27
CA TYR A 40 8.57 5.10 -7.09
C TYR A 40 7.74 3.88 -7.46
N GLN A 41 6.66 4.03 -8.25
CA GLN A 41 5.86 2.88 -8.72
C GLN A 41 6.67 1.87 -9.55
N GLN A 42 7.81 2.28 -10.11
CA GLN A 42 8.77 1.40 -10.77
C GLN A 42 9.79 0.77 -9.80
N GLU A 43 10.19 1.49 -8.72
CA GLU A 43 11.12 1.01 -7.69
C GLU A 43 10.47 0.06 -6.66
N VAL A 44 9.23 0.32 -6.25
CA VAL A 44 8.39 -0.62 -5.51
C VAL A 44 7.53 -1.37 -6.51
N GLY A 45 7.81 -2.67 -6.69
CA GLY A 45 7.14 -3.50 -7.68
C GLY A 45 5.61 -3.35 -7.73
N LEU A 46 5.11 -3.40 -8.96
CA LEU A 46 3.72 -3.26 -9.44
C LEU A 46 3.23 -1.81 -9.60
N THR A 47 2.88 -1.47 -10.83
CA THR A 47 2.15 -0.25 -11.23
C THR A 47 0.75 -0.23 -10.61
N ARG A 48 0.14 0.96 -10.54
CA ARG A 48 -1.26 1.11 -10.08
C ARG A 48 -2.23 0.23 -10.87
N ALA A 49 -2.04 0.08 -12.18
CA ALA A 49 -2.90 -0.75 -13.01
C ALA A 49 -2.79 -2.23 -12.63
N GLU A 50 -1.58 -2.73 -12.39
CA GLU A 50 -1.33 -4.10 -11.93
C GLU A 50 -1.93 -4.36 -10.55
N VAL A 51 -1.82 -3.39 -9.62
CA VAL A 51 -2.47 -3.48 -8.30
C VAL A 51 -3.99 -3.56 -8.43
N GLN A 52 -4.60 -2.77 -9.32
CA GLN A 52 -6.05 -2.83 -9.54
C GLN A 52 -6.49 -4.15 -10.18
N ALA A 53 -5.70 -4.68 -11.11
CA ALA A 53 -5.95 -5.97 -11.74
C ALA A 53 -5.89 -7.12 -10.71
N ASP A 54 -4.85 -7.13 -9.87
CA ASP A 54 -4.70 -8.09 -8.77
C ASP A 54 -5.87 -8.02 -7.78
N LEU A 55 -6.26 -6.80 -7.38
CA LEU A 55 -7.39 -6.58 -6.48
C LEU A 55 -8.73 -7.06 -7.10
N ALA A 56 -8.91 -6.88 -8.41
CA ALA A 56 -10.09 -7.39 -9.10
C ALA A 56 -10.12 -8.93 -9.11
N ALA A 57 -8.99 -9.59 -9.38
CA ALA A 57 -8.87 -11.05 -9.31
C ALA A 57 -9.14 -11.56 -7.89
N TRP A 58 -8.60 -10.89 -6.87
CA TRP A 58 -8.83 -11.22 -5.46
C TRP A 58 -10.32 -11.19 -5.08
N LYS A 59 -11.05 -10.13 -5.48
CA LYS A 59 -12.48 -9.98 -5.22
C LYS A 59 -13.33 -11.00 -5.99
N ARG A 60 -13.01 -11.24 -7.26
CA ARG A 60 -13.71 -12.26 -8.08
C ARG A 60 -13.56 -13.66 -7.50
N ALA A 61 -12.41 -13.97 -6.91
CA ALA A 61 -12.18 -15.23 -6.20
C ALA A 61 -12.92 -15.33 -4.85
N GLY A 62 -13.50 -14.22 -4.36
CA GLY A 62 -14.23 -14.16 -3.09
C GLY A 62 -13.34 -14.10 -1.85
N LEU A 63 -12.04 -13.81 -2.00
CA LEU A 63 -11.09 -13.76 -0.88
C LEU A 63 -11.34 -12.56 0.03
N ASP A 64 -11.95 -11.49 -0.46
CA ASP A 64 -12.34 -10.30 0.30
C ASP A 64 -13.29 -10.63 1.47
N ARG A 65 -14.14 -11.65 1.30
CA ARG A 65 -15.11 -12.08 2.33
C ARG A 65 -14.45 -12.65 3.58
N PHE A 66 -13.26 -13.24 3.44
CA PHE A 66 -12.50 -13.80 4.56
C PHE A 66 -11.80 -12.71 5.38
N TRP A 67 -11.63 -11.51 4.81
CA TRP A 67 -10.92 -10.38 5.43
C TRP A 67 -11.86 -9.19 5.73
N ALA A 68 -13.17 -9.42 5.77
CA ALA A 68 -14.18 -8.37 5.93
C ALA A 68 -14.34 -7.83 7.37
N GLY A 69 -13.46 -8.21 8.31
CA GLY A 69 -13.49 -7.78 9.71
C GLY A 69 -12.13 -7.95 10.40
N ASP A 70 -12.08 -7.70 11.71
CA ASP A 70 -10.83 -7.68 12.50
C ASP A 70 -10.24 -9.06 12.82
N GLN A 71 -10.92 -10.14 12.43
CA GLN A 71 -10.46 -11.50 12.67
C GLN A 71 -9.54 -11.98 11.54
N THR A 72 -8.38 -12.53 11.92
CA THR A 72 -7.53 -13.26 10.99
C THR A 72 -8.29 -14.46 10.42
N PRO A 73 -8.43 -14.60 9.09
CA PRO A 73 -9.13 -15.72 8.51
C PRO A 73 -8.43 -17.04 8.75
N ASP A 74 -9.21 -18.12 8.82
CA ASP A 74 -8.69 -19.47 8.78
C ASP A 74 -8.23 -19.82 7.36
N THR A 75 -6.95 -19.58 7.12
CA THR A 75 -6.27 -19.89 5.86
C THR A 75 -6.13 -21.40 5.58
N SER A 76 -6.39 -22.24 6.58
CA SER A 76 -6.36 -23.70 6.43
C SER A 76 -7.72 -24.27 5.99
N SER A 77 -8.80 -23.50 6.11
CA SER A 77 -10.15 -23.94 5.77
C SER A 77 -10.28 -24.37 4.30
N PRO A 78 -11.11 -25.38 3.99
CA PRO A 78 -11.36 -25.79 2.60
C PRO A 78 -11.88 -24.65 1.73
N ALA A 79 -12.77 -23.80 2.28
CA ALA A 79 -13.35 -22.68 1.57
C ALA A 79 -12.28 -21.63 1.19
N TYR A 80 -11.36 -21.29 2.11
CA TYR A 80 -10.27 -20.36 1.82
C TYR A 80 -9.34 -20.93 0.75
N ARG A 81 -8.97 -22.22 0.85
CA ARG A 81 -8.08 -22.88 -0.12
C ARG A 81 -8.67 -22.89 -1.54
N VAL A 82 -9.96 -23.16 -1.68
CA VAL A 82 -10.65 -23.12 -2.98
C VAL A 82 -10.64 -21.70 -3.54
N ALA A 83 -11.00 -20.69 -2.73
CA ALA A 83 -10.95 -19.29 -3.16
C ALA A 83 -9.53 -18.86 -3.56
N PHE A 84 -8.51 -19.28 -2.80
CA PHE A 84 -7.12 -18.96 -3.09
C PHE A 84 -6.63 -19.61 -4.39
N GLN A 85 -6.99 -20.86 -4.68
CA GLN A 85 -6.67 -21.50 -5.96
C GLN A 85 -7.32 -20.77 -7.14
N ASN A 86 -8.59 -20.35 -7.01
CA ASN A 86 -9.28 -19.59 -8.04
C ASN A 86 -8.62 -18.22 -8.29
N TYR A 87 -8.10 -17.58 -7.24
CA TYR A 87 -7.30 -16.34 -7.37
C TYR A 87 -5.99 -16.58 -8.12
N LEU A 88 -5.26 -17.64 -7.81
CA LEU A 88 -4.01 -17.98 -8.51
C LEU A 88 -4.24 -18.23 -10.01
N GLN A 89 -5.33 -18.92 -10.37
CA GLN A 89 -5.69 -19.14 -11.78
C GLN A 89 -6.01 -17.83 -12.51
N GLN A 90 -6.69 -16.90 -11.84
CA GLN A 90 -7.02 -15.59 -12.41
C GLN A 90 -5.83 -14.65 -12.58
N ARG A 91 -4.74 -14.87 -11.84
CA ARG A 91 -3.50 -14.10 -11.97
C ARG A 91 -2.56 -14.59 -13.07
N GLN A 92 -2.76 -15.82 -13.54
CA GLN A 92 -1.92 -16.45 -14.55
C GLN A 92 -2.50 -16.34 -15.97
N ASN A 93 -3.76 -15.89 -16.09
CA ASN A 93 -4.44 -15.58 -17.36
C ASN A 93 -4.35 -14.09 -17.68
#